data_AF-A0A3M2X308-F1
#
_entry.id   AF-A0A3M2X308-F1
#
_cell.length_a   1.000
_cell.length_b   1.000
_cell.length_c   1.000
_cell.angle_alpha   90.00
_cell.angle_beta   90.00
_cell.angle_gamma   90.00
#
_symmetry.space_group_name_H-M   'P 1'
#
loop_
_entity.id
_entity.type
_entity.pdbx_description
1 polymer ?
#
loop_
_entity_poly.entity_id
_entity_poly.type
_entity_poly.pdbx_seq_one_letter_code
_entity_poly.pdbx_strand_id
1 'polypeptide(L)'
;MARIHTIREGDLSEWPQPKLSMNLKTPLDYINKAIEVTTSRRENCPQFPIYDMLFAQFDYVKSVFEGAEKDKSKLHHLSIGAIASKEFEGNCPELGCALRDAHCVAIQSARVLKIILTD
;
A
#
# COMPACT_ATOMS: atom_id res chain seq x y z
N MET A 1 -42.91 19.88 -7.25
CA MET A 1 -42.18 19.64 -8.51
C MET A 1 -40.85 20.39 -8.42
N ALA A 2 -39.78 19.72 -7.96
CA ALA A 2 -38.49 20.36 -7.73
C ALA A 2 -37.67 20.35 -9.02
N ARG A 3 -37.18 21.53 -9.40
CA ARG A 3 -36.32 21.80 -10.56
C ARG A 3 -35.00 21.05 -10.41
N ILE A 4 -34.68 20.22 -11.40
CA ILE A 4 -33.37 19.59 -11.56
C ILE A 4 -32.42 20.71 -12.00
N HIS A 5 -31.51 21.13 -11.13
CA HIS A 5 -30.43 22.03 -11.52
C HIS A 5 -29.35 21.22 -12.24
N THR A 6 -29.22 21.48 -13.55
CA THR A 6 -28.05 21.18 -14.38
C THR A 6 -26.76 21.48 -13.61
N ILE A 7 -25.93 20.45 -13.40
CA ILE A 7 -24.55 20.62 -12.97
C ILE A 7 -23.75 21.06 -14.19
N ARG A 8 -23.12 22.22 -14.06
CA ARG A 8 -22.27 22.87 -15.05
C ARG A 8 -20.88 22.23 -14.96
N GLU A 9 -20.36 21.70 -16.07
CA GLU A 9 -18.95 21.33 -16.20
C GLU A 9 -18.09 22.56 -15.91
N GLY A 10 -17.44 22.58 -14.75
CA GLY A 10 -16.60 23.70 -14.35
C GLY A 10 -16.48 23.88 -12.84
N ASP A 11 -16.17 22.82 -12.10
CA ASP A 11 -15.38 22.90 -10.85
C ASP A 11 -14.95 21.50 -10.41
N LEU A 12 -13.80 21.04 -10.90
CA LEU A 12 -13.13 19.83 -10.40
C LEU A 12 -11.80 20.20 -9.70
N SER A 13 -11.68 21.43 -9.19
CA SER A 13 -10.47 21.90 -8.49
C SER A 13 -10.62 22.00 -6.97
N GLU A 14 -11.82 21.85 -6.42
CA GLU A 14 -12.06 21.83 -4.97
C GLU A 14 -12.53 20.48 -4.41
N TRP A 15 -11.94 19.39 -4.90
CA TRP A 15 -11.80 18.18 -4.09
C TRP A 15 -10.43 18.21 -3.43
N PRO A 16 -10.29 17.98 -2.11
CA PRO A 16 -8.99 17.85 -1.49
C PRO A 16 -8.29 16.63 -2.10
N GLN A 17 -7.52 16.88 -3.15
CA GLN A 17 -6.56 15.92 -3.65
C GLN A 17 -5.57 15.73 -2.49
N PRO A 18 -5.40 14.53 -1.92
CA PRO A 18 -4.24 14.29 -1.06
C PRO A 18 -3.02 14.68 -1.91
N LYS A 19 -2.34 15.76 -1.51
CA LYS A 19 -1.16 16.29 -2.19
C LYS A 19 -0.06 15.25 -2.08
N LEU A 20 -0.10 14.25 -2.93
CA LEU A 20 0.88 13.19 -2.95
C LEU A 20 1.98 13.49 -3.96
N SER A 21 2.66 14.61 -3.73
CA SER A 21 4.00 14.79 -4.28
C SER A 21 4.97 14.08 -3.33
N MET A 22 4.91 12.75 -3.26
CA MET A 22 5.90 11.97 -2.51
C MET A 22 6.94 11.44 -3.49
N ASN A 23 8.08 12.10 -3.49
CA ASN A 23 9.32 11.57 -4.04
C ASN A 23 9.71 10.38 -3.15
N LEU A 24 9.18 9.18 -3.44
CA LEU A 24 9.39 7.95 -2.66
C LEU A 24 10.89 7.62 -2.70
N LYS A 25 11.60 7.82 -1.59
CA LYS A 25 13.07 7.68 -1.53
C LYS A 25 13.50 6.51 -0.65
N THR A 26 12.63 6.02 0.23
CA THR A 26 12.96 4.97 1.20
C THR A 26 11.98 3.80 1.11
N PRO A 27 12.39 2.58 1.50
CA PRO A 27 11.47 1.42 1.57
C PRO A 27 10.21 1.69 2.39
N LEU A 28 10.33 2.50 3.45
CA LEU A 28 9.22 2.85 4.33
C LEU A 28 8.18 3.74 3.64
N ASP A 29 8.60 4.60 2.70
CA ASP A 29 7.68 5.44 1.92
C ASP A 29 6.71 4.59 1.09
N TYR A 30 7.18 3.49 0.49
CA TYR A 30 6.34 2.56 -0.27
C TYR A 30 5.31 1.86 0.63
N ILE A 31 5.69 1.48 1.85
CA ILE A 31 4.78 0.89 2.83
C ILE A 31 3.74 1.91 3.29
N ASN A 32 4.16 3.13 3.62
CA ASN A 32 3.26 4.20 4.03
C ASN A 32 2.28 4.55 2.90
N LYS A 33 2.73 4.54 1.64
CA LYS A 33 1.84 4.73 0.50
C LYS A 33 0.80 3.62 0.38
N ALA A 34 1.21 2.36 0.53
CA ALA A 34 0.27 1.24 0.51
C ALA A 34 -0.76 1.34 1.65
N ILE A 35 -0.35 1.74 2.87
CA ILE A 35 -1.24 1.97 4.01
C ILE A 35 -2.26 3.07 3.69
N GLU A 36 -1.81 4.20 3.16
CA GLU A 36 -2.67 5.34 2.84
C GLU A 36 -3.73 4.96 1.80
N VAL A 37 -3.32 4.34 0.69
CA VAL A 37 -4.25 3.92 -0.38
C VAL A 37 -5.21 2.86 0.15
N THR A 38 -4.73 1.91 0.96
CA THR A 38 -5.58 0.87 1.57
C THR A 38 -6.60 1.48 2.55
N THR A 39 -6.20 2.49 3.33
CA THR A 39 -7.07 3.21 4.28
C THR A 39 -8.18 3.94 3.55
N SER A 40 -7.82 4.73 2.54
CA SER A 40 -8.79 5.45 1.70
C SER A 40 -9.78 4.49 1.04
N ARG A 41 -9.31 3.33 0.53
CA ARG A 41 -10.19 2.32 -0.08
C ARG A 41 -11.09 1.63 0.95
N ARG A 42 -10.61 1.33 2.15
CA ARG A 42 -11.43 0.74 3.23
C ARG A 42 -12.52 1.69 3.71
N GLU A 43 -12.23 2.98 3.84
CA GLU A 43 -13.24 3.98 4.23
C GLU A 43 -14.39 4.06 3.23
N ASN A 44 -14.09 3.91 1.93
CA ASN A 44 -15.09 3.90 0.87
C ASN A 44 -15.77 2.52 0.68
N CYS A 45 -15.10 1.42 1.07
CA CYS A 45 -15.59 0.03 0.92
C CYS A 45 -15.25 -0.83 2.16
N PRO A 46 -15.93 -0.67 3.30
CA PRO A 46 -15.49 -1.21 4.59
C PRO A 46 -15.67 -2.74 4.78
N GLN A 47 -16.30 -3.45 3.84
CA GLN A 47 -16.79 -4.83 4.06
C GLN A 47 -15.80 -5.95 3.74
N PHE A 48 -14.54 -5.66 3.42
CA PHE A 48 -13.59 -6.71 3.03
C PHE A 48 -12.57 -7.03 4.16
N PRO A 49 -12.60 -8.24 4.76
CA PRO A 49 -11.64 -8.65 5.80
C PRO A 49 -10.19 -8.67 5.30
N ILE A 50 -9.99 -8.60 3.98
CA ILE A 50 -8.68 -8.51 3.36
C ILE A 50 -7.92 -7.24 3.77
N TYR A 51 -8.62 -6.16 4.09
CA TYR A 51 -7.97 -4.92 4.52
C TYR A 51 -7.34 -5.08 5.91
N ASP A 52 -8.00 -5.79 6.82
CA ASP A 52 -7.43 -6.08 8.14
C ASP A 52 -6.19 -6.97 8.03
N MET A 53 -6.22 -7.96 7.12
CA MET A 53 -5.04 -8.80 6.81
C MET A 53 -3.89 -8.00 6.17
N LEU A 54 -4.19 -7.00 5.33
CA LEU A 54 -3.18 -6.11 4.76
C LEU A 54 -2.57 -5.21 5.85
N PHE A 55 -3.38 -4.62 6.73
CA PHE A 55 -2.89 -3.77 7.82
C PHE A 55 -1.98 -4.53 8.79
N ALA A 56 -2.33 -5.76 9.16
CA ALA A 56 -1.47 -6.59 10.01
C ALA A 56 -0.10 -6.86 9.35
N GLN A 57 -0.08 -7.08 8.04
CA GLN A 57 1.16 -7.28 7.29
C GLN A 57 1.97 -5.99 7.14
N PHE A 58 1.32 -4.85 6.92
CA PHE A 58 2.00 -3.56 6.87
C PHE A 58 2.62 -3.18 8.21
N ASP A 59 1.91 -3.42 9.31
CA ASP A 59 2.40 -3.14 10.66
C ASP A 59 3.66 -3.97 10.98
N TYR A 60 3.66 -5.26 10.61
CA TYR A 60 4.85 -6.09 10.69
C TYR A 60 6.00 -5.55 9.84
N VAL A 61 5.77 -5.23 8.57
CA VAL A 61 6.84 -4.73 7.68
C VAL A 61 7.40 -3.39 8.19
N LYS A 62 6.53 -2.51 8.69
CA LYS A 62 6.92 -1.25 9.32
C LYS A 62 7.78 -1.48 10.56
N SER A 63 7.37 -2.38 11.45
CA SER A 63 8.12 -2.75 12.65
C SER A 63 9.51 -3.31 12.32
N VAL A 64 9.65 -4.07 11.22
CA VAL A 64 10.94 -4.55 10.73
C VAL A 64 11.82 -3.41 10.23
N PHE A 65 11.26 -2.43 9.52
CA PHE A 65 12.00 -1.27 9.02
C PHE A 65 12.41 -0.29 10.11
N GLU A 66 11.59 -0.13 11.14
CA GLU A 66 11.88 0.69 12.31
C GLU A 66 12.85 0.00 13.28
N GLY A 67 13.17 -1.28 13.05
CA GLY A 67 14.11 -2.07 13.86
C GLY A 67 13.52 -2.61 15.17
N ALA A 68 12.21 -2.44 15.38
CA ALA A 68 11.49 -3.00 16.52
C ALA A 68 11.35 -4.53 16.41
N GLU A 69 11.08 -5.03 15.20
CA GLU A 69 11.03 -6.45 14.90
C GLU A 69 12.38 -6.94 14.34
N LYS A 70 12.93 -7.98 14.97
CA LYS A 70 14.24 -8.57 14.62
C LYS A 70 14.09 -9.83 13.78
N ASP A 71 12.99 -10.55 13.92
CA ASP A 71 12.68 -11.71 13.11
C ASP A 71 12.20 -11.26 11.73
N LYS A 72 13.09 -11.34 10.73
CA LYS A 72 12.80 -10.99 9.34
C LYS A 72 12.30 -12.17 8.52
N SER A 73 12.23 -13.38 9.09
CA SER A 73 11.89 -14.61 8.35
C SER A 73 10.49 -14.54 7.71
N LYS A 74 9.57 -13.80 8.33
CA LYS A 74 8.20 -13.66 7.84
C LYS A 74 8.06 -12.68 6.67
N LEU A 75 9.11 -11.90 6.34
CA LEU A 75 9.09 -11.05 5.14
C LEU A 75 8.90 -11.88 3.85
N HIS A 76 9.42 -13.11 3.81
CA HIS A 76 9.24 -14.03 2.68
C HIS A 76 7.86 -14.68 2.60
N HIS A 77 7.07 -14.59 3.67
CA HIS A 77 5.76 -15.24 3.80
C HIS A 77 4.59 -14.26 3.65
N LEU A 78 4.88 -13.01 3.25
CA LEU A 78 3.86 -11.99 3.04
C LEU A 78 2.95 -12.39 1.88
N SER A 79 1.65 -12.25 2.09
CA SER A 79 0.62 -12.47 1.06
C SER A 79 0.26 -11.19 0.31
N ILE A 80 0.86 -10.03 0.65
CA ILE A 80 0.61 -8.73 0.02
C ILE A 80 0.63 -8.82 -1.51
N GLY A 81 1.65 -9.46 -2.10
CA GLY A 81 1.76 -9.59 -3.56
C GLY A 81 0.68 -10.47 -4.18
N ALA A 82 0.30 -11.56 -3.51
CA ALA A 82 -0.77 -12.43 -3.97
C ALA A 82 -2.14 -11.74 -3.91
N ILE A 83 -2.39 -10.98 -2.84
CA ILE A 83 -3.58 -10.15 -2.68
C ILE A 83 -3.65 -9.08 -3.78
N ALA A 84 -2.53 -8.39 -4.04
CA ALA A 84 -2.46 -7.37 -5.08
C ALA A 84 -2.93 -7.88 -6.44
N SER A 85 -2.37 -9.02 -6.87
CA SER A 85 -2.67 -9.57 -8.19
C SER A 85 -4.08 -10.18 -8.29
N LYS A 86 -4.54 -10.89 -7.25
CA LYS A 86 -5.83 -11.60 -7.31
C LYS A 86 -7.04 -10.69 -7.12
N GLU A 87 -6.91 -9.68 -6.26
CA GLU A 87 -8.07 -8.93 -5.76
C GLU A 87 -8.15 -7.52 -6.33
N PHE A 88 -7.00 -6.91 -6.67
CA PHE A 88 -6.92 -5.48 -6.96
C PHE A 88 -6.37 -5.11 -8.34
N GLU A 89 -5.58 -5.98 -8.99
CA GLU A 89 -5.01 -5.68 -10.31
C GLU A 89 -6.08 -5.37 -11.37
N GLY A 90 -7.19 -6.10 -11.36
CA GLY A 90 -8.32 -5.87 -12.28
C GLY A 90 -9.37 -4.88 -11.79
N ASN A 91 -9.53 -4.72 -10.46
CA ASN A 91 -10.65 -3.96 -9.88
C ASN A 91 -10.24 -2.58 -9.36
N CYS A 92 -8.99 -2.42 -8.89
CA CYS A 92 -8.45 -1.21 -8.28
C CYS A 92 -6.96 -1.08 -8.61
N PRO A 93 -6.59 -0.71 -9.85
CA PRO A 93 -5.22 -0.77 -10.34
C PRO A 93 -4.24 0.10 -9.52
N GLU A 94 -4.71 1.23 -8.99
CA GLU A 94 -3.94 2.08 -8.08
C GLU A 94 -3.52 1.34 -6.81
N LEU A 95 -4.47 0.67 -6.13
CA LEU A 95 -4.19 -0.12 -4.93
C LEU A 95 -3.33 -1.34 -5.28
N GLY A 96 -3.63 -2.04 -6.38
CA GLY A 96 -2.81 -3.17 -6.85
C GLY A 96 -1.35 -2.79 -7.08
N CYS A 97 -1.08 -1.64 -7.70
CA CYS A 97 0.28 -1.12 -7.88
C CYS A 97 0.96 -0.81 -6.54
N ALA A 98 0.30 -0.07 -5.65
CA ALA A 98 0.86 0.27 -4.33
C ALA A 98 1.21 -0.97 -3.50
N LEU A 99 0.35 -1.99 -3.51
CA LEU A 99 0.58 -3.27 -2.83
C LEU A 99 1.75 -4.05 -3.43
N ARG A 100 1.86 -4.09 -4.76
CA ARG A 100 2.98 -4.75 -5.45
C ARG A 100 4.31 -4.09 -5.11
N ASP A 101 4.36 -2.77 -5.10
CA ASP A 101 5.59 -2.03 -4.80
C ASP A 101 6.00 -2.23 -3.33
N ALA A 102 5.04 -2.17 -2.40
CA ALA A 102 5.25 -2.49 -0.99
C ALA A 102 5.77 -3.92 -0.77
N HIS A 103 5.20 -4.90 -1.46
CA HIS A 103 5.66 -6.29 -1.40
C HIS A 103 7.08 -6.44 -1.96
N CYS A 104 7.38 -5.77 -3.06
CA CYS A 104 8.70 -5.80 -3.70
C CYS A 104 9.79 -5.28 -2.74
N VAL A 105 9.57 -4.13 -2.09
CA VAL A 105 10.54 -3.57 -1.14
C VAL A 105 10.69 -4.44 0.11
N ALA A 106 9.61 -5.05 0.60
CA ALA A 106 9.66 -5.95 1.75
C ALA A 106 10.53 -7.19 1.46
N ILE A 107 10.33 -7.82 0.30
CA ILE A 107 11.11 -8.99 -0.12
C ILE A 107 12.58 -8.62 -0.39
N GLN A 108 12.85 -7.49 -1.04
CA GLN A 108 14.21 -7.02 -1.28
C GLN A 108 14.95 -6.78 0.06
N SER A 109 14.26 -6.23 1.04
CA SER A 109 14.84 -5.94 2.36
C SER A 109 15.13 -7.19 3.19
N ALA A 110 14.40 -8.28 2.94
CA ALA A 110 14.71 -9.60 3.51
C ALA A 110 16.02 -10.18 2.92
N ARG A 111 16.30 -9.88 1.65
CA ARG A 111 17.49 -10.37 0.92
C ARG A 111 18.77 -9.59 1.23
N VAL A 112 18.69 -8.36 1.76
CA VAL A 112 19.86 -7.62 2.28
C VAL A 112 20.29 -8.17 3.65
N LEU A 113 20.50 -9.50 3.72
CA LEU A 113 21.21 -10.19 4.79
C LEU A 113 22.48 -10.75 4.16
N LYS A 114 23.57 -9.96 4.26
CA LYS A 114 24.97 -10.28 3.94
C LYS A 114 25.19 -11.30 2.79
N ILE A 115 25.39 -10.79 1.58
CA ILE A 115 26.32 -11.47 0.65
C ILE A 115 27.72 -11.23 1.23
N ILE A 116 28.20 -12.17 2.06
CA ILE A 116 29.64 -12.31 2.28
C ILE A 116 30.14 -13.05 1.04
N LEU A 117 30.76 -12.33 0.10
CA LEU A 117 31.69 -12.96 -0.83
C LEU A 117 32.91 -13.30 0.02
N THR A 118 33.08 -14.61 0.28
CA THR A 118 34.33 -15.16 0.80
C THR A 118 35.44 -14.79 -0.19
N ASP A 119 36.57 -14.34 0.35
CA ASP A 119 37.82 -13.90 -0.31
C ASP A 119 38.11 -14.54 -1.69
#